data_AF-A0A951C8J6-F1
#
_entry.id   AF-A0A951C8J6-F1
#
_cell.length_a   1.000
_cell.length_b   1.000
_cell.length_c   1.000
_cell.angle_alpha   90.00
_cell.angle_beta   90.00
_cell.angle_gamma   90.00
#
_symmetry.space_group_name_H-M   'P 1'
#
loop_
_entity.id
_entity.type
_entity.pdbx_description
1 polymer ?
#
loop_
_entity_poly.entity_id
_entity_poly.type
_entity_poly.pdbx_seq_one_letter_code
_entity_poly.pdbx_strand_id
1 'polypeptide(L)' 'MVLGRGEDGAKVREWLTTAAAVPGFIGFAVGRTSFWDPLVNWRDNKISRAQAVEEIARRYREFVEIFETQKETVAA' A
#
# COMPACT_ATOMS: atom_id res chain seq x y z
N MET A 1 8.76 -6.18 9.39
CA MET A 1 7.76 -5.90 8.34
C MET A 1 6.63 -5.04 8.89
N VAL A 2 6.00 -4.20 8.06
CA VAL A 2 4.82 -3.37 8.44
C VAL A 2 3.52 -4.07 8.04
N LEU A 3 2.52 -4.05 8.92
CA LEU A 3 1.16 -4.53 8.64
C LEU A 3 0.20 -3.35 8.51
N GLY A 4 -0.63 -3.34 7.46
CA GLY A 4 -1.58 -2.25 7.22
C GLY A 4 -2.73 -2.17 8.22
N ARG A 5 -3.01 -3.25 8.98
CA ARG A 5 -4.02 -3.33 10.07
C ARG A 5 -5.45 -2.85 9.77
N GLY A 6 -5.79 -2.58 8.50
CA GLY A 6 -7.09 -2.00 8.14
C GLY A 6 -7.16 -0.48 8.36
N GLU A 7 -6.00 0.14 8.56
CA GLU A 7 -5.83 1.57 8.74
C GLU A 7 -5.90 2.28 7.39
N ASP A 8 -6.09 3.59 7.44
CA ASP A 8 -6.14 4.40 6.23
C ASP A 8 -4.78 4.45 5.51
N GLY A 9 -4.82 4.83 4.23
CA GLY A 9 -3.62 4.90 3.39
C GLY A 9 -2.57 5.89 3.90
N ALA A 10 -2.97 6.97 4.58
CA ALA A 10 -2.03 7.96 5.08
C ALA A 10 -1.21 7.43 6.25
N LYS A 11 -1.85 6.72 7.17
CA LYS A 11 -1.17 6.09 8.30
C LYS A 11 -0.25 4.96 7.85
N VAL A 12 -0.68 4.17 6.87
CA VAL A 12 0.17 3.13 6.28
C VAL A 12 1.39 3.72 5.58
N ARG A 13 1.24 4.83 4.84
CA ARG A 13 2.38 5.54 4.24
C ARG A 13 3.39 5.99 5.29
N GLU A 14 2.92 6.66 6.35
CA GLU A 14 3.78 7.12 7.45
C GLU A 14 4.60 5.96 8.03
N TRP A 15 3.94 4.84 8.36
CA TRP A 15 4.63 3.67 8.91
C TRP A 15 5.61 3.03 7.95
N LEU A 16 5.26 2.95 6.66
CA LEU A 16 6.16 2.41 5.65
C LEU A 16 7.41 3.28 5.49
N THR A 17 7.25 4.59 5.40
CA THR A 17 8.37 5.53 5.29
C THR A 17 9.30 5.41 6.50
N THR A 18 8.75 5.39 7.72
CA THR A 18 9.58 5.26 8.93
C THR A 18 10.26 3.89 9.02
N ALA A 19 9.55 2.80 8.74
CA ALA A 19 10.10 1.46 8.91
C ALA A 19 11.11 1.09 7.82
N ALA A 20 10.93 1.58 6.58
CA ALA A 20 11.82 1.27 5.47
C ALA A 20 13.20 1.93 5.60
N ALA A 21 13.34 2.96 6.44
CA ALA A 21 14.64 3.54 6.80
C ALA A 21 15.45 2.68 7.79
N VAL A 22 14.88 1.59 8.34
CA VAL A 22 15.55 0.75 9.34
C VAL A 22 16.32 -0.40 8.67
N PRO A 23 17.63 -0.56 8.92
CA PRO A 23 18.40 -1.70 8.44
C PRO A 23 17.77 -3.04 8.87
N GLY A 24 17.61 -3.96 7.92
CA GLY A 24 16.95 -5.25 8.16
C GLY A 24 15.43 -5.22 7.99
N PHE A 25 14.85 -4.09 7.55
CA PHE A 25 13.45 -4.06 7.13
C PHE A 25 13.28 -4.74 5.76
N ILE A 26 12.63 -5.91 5.75
CA ILE A 26 12.54 -6.77 4.55
C ILE A 26 11.23 -6.68 3.76
N GLY A 27 10.26 -5.85 4.17
CA GLY A 27 9.00 -5.70 3.42
C GLY A 27 7.75 -5.37 4.24
N PHE A 28 6.58 -5.43 3.59
CA PHE A 28 5.29 -5.03 4.16
C PHE A 28 4.15 -5.97 3.75
N ALA A 29 3.04 -5.91 4.49
CA ALA A 29 1.78 -6.58 4.15
C ALA A 29 0.60 -5.62 4.38
N VAL A 30 0.10 -5.04 3.28
CA VAL A 30 -0.99 -4.05 3.27
C VAL A 30 -2.11 -4.55 2.37
N GLY A 31 -3.06 -5.27 2.97
CA GLY A 31 -4.21 -5.85 2.26
C GLY A 31 -5.41 -4.91 2.18
N ARG A 32 -6.22 -4.87 3.25
CA ARG A 32 -7.51 -4.13 3.28
C ARG A 32 -7.40 -2.69 2.81
N THR A 33 -6.36 -1.96 3.22
CA THR A 33 -6.11 -0.57 2.77
C THR A 33 -5.95 -0.46 1.25
N SER A 34 -5.39 -1.48 0.59
CA SER A 34 -5.18 -1.52 -0.85
C SER A 34 -6.46 -1.84 -1.63
N PHE A 35 -7.30 -2.75 -1.13
CA PHE A 35 -8.40 -3.30 -1.93
C PHE A 35 -9.83 -3.08 -1.40
N TRP A 36 -10.03 -2.68 -0.15
CA TRP A 36 -11.36 -2.69 0.47
C TRP A 36 -12.35 -1.74 -0.21
N ASP A 37 -12.04 -0.45 -0.31
CA ASP A 37 -12.98 0.52 -0.90
C ASP A 37 -13.25 0.26 -2.39
N PRO A 38 -12.24 -0.01 -3.25
CA PRO A 38 -12.50 -0.34 -4.65
C PRO A 38 -13.36 -1.60 -4.80
N LEU A 39 -13.13 -2.61 -3.95
CA LEU A 39 -13.92 -3.85 -3.97
C LEU A 39 -15.38 -3.62 -3.53
N VAL A 40 -15.59 -2.84 -2.47
CA VAL A 40 -16.93 -2.45 -2.01
C VAL A 40 -17.64 -1.61 -3.07
N ASN A 41 -16.96 -0.64 -3.68
CA ASN A 41 -17.54 0.21 -4.73
C ASN A 41 -17.92 -0.59 -5.97
N TRP A 42 -17.13 -1.59 -6.35
CA TRP A 42 -17.48 -2.49 -7.44
C TRP A 42 -18.70 -3.37 -7.09
N ARG A 43 -18.71 -3.97 -5.90
CA ARG A 43 -19.85 -4.77 -5.40
C ARG A 43 -21.15 -3.96 -5.39
N ASP A 44 -21.06 -2.69 -4.99
CA ASP A 44 -22.18 -1.77 -4.93
C ASP A 44 -22.54 -1.16 -6.31
N ASN A 45 -21.94 -1.63 -7.40
CA ASN A 45 -22.12 -1.14 -8.78
C ASN A 45 -21.81 0.37 -8.98
N LYS A 46 -20.97 0.96 -8.12
CA LYS A 46 -20.55 2.37 -8.21
C LYS A 46 -19.42 2.57 -9.22
N ILE A 47 -18.61 1.54 -9.44
CA ILE A 47 -17.50 1.53 -10.41
C ILE A 47 -17.50 0.21 -11.19
N SER A 48 -16.94 0.24 -12.38
CA SER A 48 -16.69 -0.98 -13.17
C SER A 48 -15.60 -1.84 -12.54
N ARG A 49 -15.58 -3.13 -12.91
CA ARG A 49 -14.50 -4.04 -12.51
C ARG A 49 -13.12 -3.52 -12.95
N ALA A 50 -13.03 -2.92 -14.13
CA ALA A 50 -11.78 -2.37 -14.65
C ALA A 50 -11.25 -1.22 -13.77
N GLN A 51 -12.13 -0.28 -13.40
CA GLN A 51 -11.79 0.81 -12.49
C GLN A 51 -11.38 0.30 -11.10
N ALA A 52 -12.05 -0.75 -10.59
CA ALA A 52 -11.65 -1.35 -9.32
C ALA A 52 -10.25 -1.95 -9.37
N VAL A 53 -9.93 -2.69 -10.45
CA VAL A 53 -8.58 -3.26 -10.67
C VAL A 53 -7.53 -2.17 -10.76
N GLU A 54 -7.80 -1.11 -11.52
CA GLU A 54 -6.89 0.03 -11.68
C GLU A 54 -6.60 0.73 -10.34
N GLU A 55 -7.63 0.99 -9.53
CA GLU A 55 -7.45 1.61 -8.22
C GLU A 55 -6.67 0.73 -7.24
N ILE A 56 -6.92 -0.58 -7.24
CA ILE A 56 -6.17 -1.52 -6.39
C ILE A 56 -4.69 -1.54 -6.81
N ALA A 57 -4.42 -1.62 -8.11
CA ALA A 57 -3.06 -1.63 -8.64
C ALA A 57 -2.33 -0.32 -8.31
N ARG A 58 -2.99 0.83 -8.48
CA ARG A 58 -2.44 2.15 -8.15
C ARG A 58 -2.06 2.25 -6.68
N ARG A 59 -2.98 1.88 -5.77
CA ARG A 59 -2.76 1.92 -4.31
C ARG A 59 -1.62 0.98 -3.89
N TYR A 60 -1.59 -0.24 -4.42
CA TYR A 60 -0.53 -1.19 -4.09
C TYR A 60 0.84 -0.73 -4.60
N ARG A 61 0.88 -0.19 -5.82
CA ARG A 61 2.10 0.34 -6.43
C ARG A 61 2.72 1.47 -5.61
N GLU A 62 1.90 2.37 -5.07
CA GLU A 62 2.36 3.45 -4.17
C GLU A 62 3.16 2.89 -2.97
N PHE A 63 2.69 1.80 -2.35
CA PHE A 63 3.40 1.16 -1.24
C PHE A 63 4.70 0.47 -1.66
N VAL A 64 4.72 -0.13 -2.86
CA VAL A 64 5.94 -0.70 -3.45
C VAL A 64 6.97 0.38 -3.71
N GLU A 65 6.56 1.50 -4.30
CA GLU A 65 7.45 2.63 -4.59
C GLU A 65 8.07 3.19 -3.30
N ILE A 66 7.28 3.39 -2.24
CA ILE A 66 7.81 3.82 -0.93
C ILE A 66 8.85 2.84 -0.39
N PHE A 67 8.58 1.53 -0.49
CA PHE A 67 9.49 0.51 0.02
C PHE A 67 10.82 0.48 -0.75
N GLU A 68 10.79 0.48 -2.08
CA GLU A 68 12.00 0.41 -2.90
C GLU A 68 12.84 1.69 -2.79
N THR A 69 12.23 2.89 -2.84
CA THR A 69 12.97 4.16 -2.72
C THR A 69 13.74 4.27 -1.39
N GLN A 70 13.13 3.84 -0.29
CA GLN A 70 13.80 3.90 1.02
C GLN A 70 14.88 2.82 1.17
N LYS A 71 14.66 1.64 0.59
CA LYS A 71 15.67 0.58 0.53
C LYS A 71 16.91 1.00 -0.26
N GLU A 72 16.73 1.69 -1.38
CA GLU A 72 17.85 2.28 -2.16
C GLU A 72 18.59 3.35 -1.36
N THR A 73 17.86 4.19 -0.62
CA THR A 73 18.45 5.26 0.21
C THR A 73 19.31 4.70 1.36
N VAL A 74 18.89 3.60 2.00
CA VAL A 74 19.64 2.97 3.10
C VAL A 74 20.86 2.17 2.60
N ALA A 75 20.87 1.77 1.33
CA ALA A 75 21.96 1.02 0.72
C ALA A 75 23.11 1.90 0.18
N ALA A 76 22.89 3.21 0.05
CA ALA A 76 23.86 4.21 -0.43
C ALA A 76 24.68 4.81 0.71
#